data_AF-A0A1Z3HQY3-F1
#
_entry.id   AF-A0A1Z3HQY3-F1
#
_cell.length_a   1.000
_cell.length_b   1.000
_cell.length_c   1.000
_cell.angle_alpha   90.00
_cell.angle_beta   90.00
_cell.angle_gamma   90.00
#
_symmetry.space_group_name_H-M   'P 1'
#
loop_
_entity.id
_entity.type
_entity.pdbx_description
1 polymer ?
#
loop_
_entity_poly.entity_id
_entity_poly.type
_entity_poly.pdbx_seq_one_letter_code
_entity_poly.pdbx_strand_id
1 'polypeptide(L)' 'MADSMSTFDTAVLAYKDRCNRTGLVFQQPIEAMSKVVNGVVYLKISAGYLARYDIRRKRLLI' A
#
# COMPACT_ATOMS: atom_id res chain seq x y z
N MET A 1 -4.81 -23.00 -7.41
CA MET A 1 -3.99 -22.59 -6.25
C MET A 1 -4.41 -21.18 -5.90
N ALA A 2 -5.03 -20.97 -4.74
CA ALA A 2 -5.39 -19.62 -4.30
C ALA A 2 -4.09 -18.93 -3.88
N ASP A 3 -3.52 -18.16 -4.79
CA ASP A 3 -2.34 -17.35 -4.55
C ASP A 3 -2.65 -16.41 -3.37
N SER A 4 -2.06 -16.70 -2.21
CA SER A 4 -2.30 -15.93 -1.00
C SER A 4 -1.66 -14.56 -1.20
N MET A 5 -2.46 -13.60 -1.65
CA MET A 5 -2.03 -12.23 -1.89
C MET A 5 -1.21 -11.72 -0.71
N SER A 6 0.01 -11.27 -0.97
CA SER A 6 0.85 -10.69 0.07
C SER A 6 0.13 -9.49 0.72
N THR A 7 0.44 -9.24 1.98
CA THR A 7 -0.04 -8.05 2.69
C THR A 7 0.40 -6.78 1.94
N PHE A 8 1.57 -6.83 1.29
CA PHE A 8 2.06 -5.76 0.44
C PHE A 8 1.18 -5.56 -0.80
N ASP A 9 0.89 -6.61 -1.57
CA ASP A 9 -0.02 -6.54 -2.74
C ASP A 9 -1.39 -6.01 -2.38
N THR A 10 -1.92 -6.44 -1.24
CA THR A 10 -3.21 -5.95 -0.71
C THR A 10 -3.16 -4.45 -0.45
N ALA A 11 -2.07 -3.96 0.15
CA ALA A 11 -1.87 -2.53 0.40
C ALA A 11 -1.70 -1.73 -0.90
N VAL A 12 -0.93 -2.27 -1.87
CA VAL A 12 -0.72 -1.65 -3.19
C VAL A 12 -2.04 -1.52 -3.94
N LEU A 13 -2.88 -2.57 -3.93
CA LEU A 13 -4.21 -2.53 -4.54
C LEU A 13 -5.11 -1.48 -3.90
N ALA A 14 -5.16 -1.42 -2.57
CA ALA A 14 -5.94 -0.41 -1.86
C ALA A 14 -5.48 1.01 -2.23
N TYR A 15 -4.17 1.22 -2.30
CA TYR A 15 -3.57 2.48 -2.74
C TYR A 15 -3.94 2.83 -4.18
N LYS A 16 -3.82 1.87 -5.12
CA LYS A 16 -4.21 2.04 -6.52
C LYS A 16 -5.68 2.41 -6.68
N ASP A 17 -6.57 1.71 -5.99
CA ASP A 17 -8.01 1.98 -6.01
C ASP A 17 -8.31 3.39 -5.50
N ARG A 18 -7.65 3.84 -4.42
CA ARG A 18 -7.79 5.22 -3.95
C ARG A 18 -7.29 6.24 -4.95
N CYS A 19 -6.13 6.02 -5.58
CA CYS A 19 -5.61 6.91 -6.61
C CYS A 19 -6.62 7.06 -7.76
N ASN A 20 -7.18 5.95 -8.24
CA ASN A 20 -8.22 5.96 -9.27
C ASN A 20 -9.48 6.74 -8.85
N ARG A 21 -9.95 6.58 -7.60
CA ARG A 21 -11.13 7.28 -7.08
C ARG A 21 -10.93 8.78 -6.89
N THR A 22 -9.71 9.18 -6.57
CA THR A 22 -9.39 10.58 -6.23
C THR A 22 -8.77 11.35 -7.40
N GLY A 23 -8.47 10.68 -8.51
CA GLY A 23 -7.72 11.26 -9.63
C GLY A 23 -6.24 11.51 -9.32
N LEU A 24 -5.72 10.97 -8.20
CA LEU A 24 -4.30 11.07 -7.87
C LEU A 24 -3.48 10.14 -8.76
N VAL A 25 -2.27 10.59 -9.12
CA VAL A 25 -1.33 9.77 -9.88
C VAL A 25 -0.89 8.58 -9.03
N PHE A 26 -1.15 7.38 -9.53
CA PHE A 26 -0.65 6.15 -8.91
C PHE A 26 0.86 6.03 -9.15
N GLN A 27 1.61 5.85 -8.07
CA GLN A 27 3.04 5.52 -8.13
C GLN A 27 3.26 4.10 -7.57
N GLN A 28 3.92 3.24 -8.33
CA GLN A 28 4.16 1.85 -7.91
C GLN A 28 5.06 1.81 -6.67
N PRO A 29 4.59 1.34 -5.50
CA PRO A 29 5.43 1.21 -4.32
C PRO A 29 6.49 0.12 -4.52
N ILE A 30 7.65 0.32 -3.90
CA ILE A 30 8.78 -0.61 -3.93
C ILE A 30 8.74 -1.43 -2.63
N GLU A 31 8.58 -2.75 -2.74
CA GLU A 31 8.48 -3.64 -1.57
C GLU A 31 9.73 -3.57 -0.68
N ALA A 32 10.92 -3.59 -1.27
CA ALA A 32 12.20 -3.53 -0.56
C ALA A 32 12.39 -2.24 0.28
N MET A 33 11.70 -1.15 -0.08
CA MET A 33 11.73 0.11 0.70
C MET A 33 10.52 0.25 1.62
N SER A 34 9.48 -0.52 1.36
CA SER A 34 8.27 -0.55 2.16
C SER A 34 8.52 -1.39 3.41
N LYS A 35 7.80 -1.09 4.49
CA LYS A 35 7.95 -1.84 5.73
C LYS A 35 6.63 -2.00 6.45
N VAL A 36 6.51 -3.10 7.18
CA VAL A 36 5.37 -3.33 8.06
C VAL A 36 5.80 -2.99 9.48
N VAL A 37 5.10 -2.05 10.12
CA VAL A 37 5.34 -1.67 11.52
C VAL A 37 4.01 -1.63 12.24
N ASN A 38 3.89 -2.36 13.36
CA ASN A 38 2.69 -2.42 14.19
C ASN A 38 1.39 -2.73 13.42
N GLY A 39 1.45 -3.64 12.44
CA GLY A 39 0.28 -3.99 11.64
C GLY A 39 -0.12 -2.93 10.61
N VAL A 40 0.76 -1.97 10.32
CA VAL A 40 0.59 -0.95 9.29
C VAL A 40 1.69 -1.12 8.23
N VAL A 41 1.30 -1.26 6.97
CA VAL A 41 2.21 -1.25 5.82
C VAL A 41 2.50 0.19 5.42
N TYR A 42 3.76 0.55 5.39
CA TYR A 42 4.23 1.85 4.91
C TYR A 42 4.68 1.66 3.47
N LEU A 43 3.86 2.11 2.52
CA LEU A 43 4.16 2.09 1.09
C LEU A 43 5.12 3.25 0.77
N LYS A 44 6.26 2.90 0.20
CA LYS A 44 7.32 3.85 -0.16
C LYS A 44 7.82 3.61 -1.58
N ILE A 45 8.38 4.67 -2.15
CA ILE A 45 9.16 4.67 -3.39
C ILE A 45 10.51 5.34 -3.13
N SER A 46 11.42 5.29 -4.11
CA SER A 46 12.71 5.97 -4.01
C SER A 46 12.58 7.47 -3.76
N ALA A 47 11.53 8.10 -4.31
CA ALA A 47 11.27 9.53 -4.13
C ALA A 47 10.60 9.89 -2.79
N GLY A 48 10.18 8.90 -1.99
CA GLY A 48 9.60 9.17 -0.67
C GLY A 48 8.43 8.27 -0.28
N TYR A 49 7.61 8.78 0.63
CA TYR A 49 6.47 8.08 1.22
C TYR A 49 5.22 8.28 0.37
N LEU A 50 4.45 7.19 0.15
CA LEU A 50 3.20 7.23 -0.59
C LEU A 50 1.97 7.17 0.32
N ALA A 51 1.84 6.08 1.09
CA ALA A 51 0.66 5.82 1.89
C ALA A 51 0.92 4.83 3.01
N ARG A 52 0.02 4.81 4.00
CA ARG A 52 -0.02 3.83 5.09
C ARG A 52 -1.25 2.98 4.89
N TYR A 53 -1.12 1.67 5.04
CA TYR A 53 -2.23 0.73 4.99
C TYR A 53 -2.33 -0.01 6.31
N ASP A 54 -3.43 0.15 7.02
CA ASP A 54 -3.72 -0.59 8.25
C ASP A 54 -4.24 -1.99 7.88
N ILE A 55 -3.46 -3.02 8.22
CA ILE A 55 -3.76 -4.42 7.89
C ILE A 55 -4.99 -4.89 8.67
N ARG A 56 -5.11 -4.47 9.94
CA ARG A 56 -6.22 -4.89 10.82
C ARG A 56 -7.54 -4.27 10.38
N ARG A 57 -7.50 -2.99 10.02
CA ARG A 57 -8.68 -2.24 9.57
C ARG A 57 -8.92 -2.33 8.07
N LYS A 58 -8.03 -3.01 7.34
CA LYS A 58 -8.04 -3.18 5.88
C LYS A 58 -8.27 -1.87 5.11
N ARG A 59 -7.66 -0.77 5.56
CA ARG A 59 -7.89 0.57 5.01
C ARG A 59 -6.62 1.41 4.96
N LEU A 60 -6.57 2.36 4.05
CA LEU A 60 -5.50 3.35 4.01
C LEU A 60 -5.65 4.35 5.15
N LEU A 61 -4.56 4.61 5.85
CA LEU A 61 -4.38 5.73 6.76
C LEU A 61 -3.66 6.82 5.95
N ILE A 62 -4.36 7.89 5.60
CA ILE A 62 -3.75 9.09 5.02
C ILE A 62 -3.82 10.18 6.07
#